data_AF-A0A3M5JAL2-F1
#
_entry.id   AF-A0A3M5JAL2-F1
#
_cell.length_a   1.000
_cell.length_b   1.000
_cell.length_c   1.000
_cell.angle_alpha   90.00
_cell.angle_beta   90.00
_cell.angle_gamma   90.00
#
_symmetry.space_group_name_H-M   'P 1'
#
loop_
_entity.id
_entity.type
_entity.pdbx_description
1 polymer ?
#
loop_
_entity_poly.entity_id
_entity_poly.type
_entity_poly.pdbx_seq_one_letter_code
_entity_poly.pdbx_strand_id
1 'polypeptide(L)' 'MPTDNLLAELLKLHEANQTLERSFVEANADGLKRLFDQGLSCYSITVMTAGNIRFRRVYEGVLTPKGLQIARQA' A
#
# COMPACT_ATOMS: atom_id res chain seq x y z
N MET A 1 -8.16 -14.41 1.98
CA MET A 1 -7.93 -13.41 0.93
C MET A 1 -6.71 -12.59 1.35
N PRO A 2 -5.56 -12.68 0.65
CA PRO A 2 -4.31 -12.01 1.07
C PRO A 2 -4.39 -10.47 1.06
N THR A 3 -5.45 -9.89 0.48
CA THR A 3 -5.66 -8.45 0.35
C THR A 3 -6.17 -7.81 1.66
N ASP A 4 -6.94 -8.53 2.48
CA ASP A 4 -7.56 -7.98 3.69
C ASP A 4 -6.53 -7.72 4.80
N ASN A 5 -5.58 -8.65 4.99
CA ASN A 5 -4.47 -8.45 5.95
C ASN A 5 -3.57 -7.27 5.57
N LEU A 6 -3.25 -7.13 4.27
CA LEU A 6 -2.42 -6.03 3.80
C LEU A 6 -3.12 -4.67 4.00
N LEU A 7 -4.43 -4.61 3.78
CA LEU A 7 -5.20 -3.39 3.97
C LEU A 7 -5.24 -2.96 5.44
N ALA A 8 -5.39 -3.92 6.36
CA ALA A 8 -5.36 -3.67 7.80
C ALA A 8 -3.98 -3.19 8.28
N GLU A 9 -2.89 -3.74 7.75
CA GLU A 9 -1.54 -3.27 8.06
C GLU A 9 -1.30 -1.85 7.54
N LEU A 10 -1.76 -1.54 6.33
CA LEU A 10 -1.69 -0.18 5.79
C LEU A 10 -2.52 0.82 6.61
N LEU A 11 -3.65 0.40 7.17
CA LEU A 11 -4.44 1.23 8.06
C LEU A 11 -3.66 1.58 9.33
N LYS A 12 -3.02 0.59 9.96
CA LYS A 12 -2.15 0.83 11.15
C LYS A 12 -1.04 1.82 10.84
N LEU A 13 -0.36 1.66 9.70
CA LEU A 13 0.70 2.57 9.27
C LEU A 13 0.16 3.98 8.99
N HIS A 14 -1.02 4.08 8.39
CA HIS A 14 -1.68 5.36 8.13
C HIS A 14 -1.99 6.10 9.44
N GLU A 15 -2.60 5.42 10.42
CA GLU A 15 -3.00 6.00 11.70
C GLU A 15 -1.78 6.37 12.56
N ALA A 16 -0.68 5.63 12.43
CA ALA A 16 0.60 5.95 13.04
C ALA A 16 1.39 7.06 12.32
N ASN A 17 0.87 7.62 11.21
CA ASN A 17 1.58 8.58 10.36
C ASN A 17 2.95 8.06 9.85
N GLN A 18 3.05 6.73 9.67
CA GLN A 18 4.27 6.07 9.21
C GLN A 18 4.31 5.95 7.68
N THR A 19 5.52 5.82 7.16
CA THR A 19 5.77 5.54 5.73
C THR A 19 6.03 4.06 5.50
N LEU A 20 5.87 3.61 4.26
CA LEU A 20 6.21 2.22 3.92
C LEU A 20 7.72 2.02 3.93
N GLU A 21 8.19 1.05 4.70
CA GLU A 21 9.57 0.61 4.65
C GLU A 21 9.84 -0.21 3.39
N ARG A 22 11.09 -0.16 2.91
CA ARG A 22 11.48 -0.85 1.69
C ARG A 22 11.24 -2.36 1.75
N SER A 23 11.63 -3.01 2.86
CA SER A 23 11.43 -4.44 3.09
C SER A 23 9.96 -4.83 3.04
N PHE A 24 9.10 -4.02 3.64
CA PHE A 24 7.64 -4.20 3.60
C PHE A 24 7.09 -4.11 2.17
N VAL A 25 7.56 -3.11 1.41
CA VAL A 25 7.17 -2.95 0.01
C VAL A 25 7.63 -4.12 -0.84
N GLU A 26 8.86 -4.59 -0.64
CA GLU A 26 9.42 -5.72 -1.39
C GLU A 26 8.66 -7.01 -1.12
N ALA A 27 8.26 -7.28 0.13
CA ALA A 27 7.47 -8.45 0.50
C ALA A 27 6.02 -8.41 -0.03
N ASN A 28 5.44 -7.21 -0.20
CA ASN A 28 4.03 -7.01 -0.53
C ASN A 28 3.80 -6.32 -1.88
N ALA A 29 4.79 -6.30 -2.77
CA ALA A 29 4.83 -5.45 -3.97
C ALA A 29 3.59 -5.62 -4.86
N ASP A 30 3.19 -6.86 -5.14
CA ASP A 30 2.03 -7.16 -5.98
C ASP A 30 0.72 -6.72 -5.34
N GLY A 31 0.58 -6.91 -4.02
CA GLY A 31 -0.59 -6.49 -3.27
C GLY A 31 -0.72 -4.97 -3.24
N LEU A 32 0.38 -4.29 -2.93
CA LEU A 32 0.42 -2.82 -2.91
C LEU A 32 0.15 -2.23 -4.28
N LYS A 33 0.70 -2.83 -5.35
CA LYS A 33 0.40 -2.41 -6.72
C LYS A 33 -1.09 -2.51 -7.02
N ARG A 34 -1.74 -3.64 -6.68
CA ARG A 34 -3.19 -3.81 -6.89
C ARG A 34 -4.01 -2.79 -6.11
N LEU A 35 -3.64 -2.52 -4.85
CA LEU A 35 -4.31 -1.51 -4.03
C LEU A 35 -4.17 -0.10 -4.62
N PHE A 36 -3.02 0.23 -5.19
CA PHE A 36 -2.83 1.49 -5.92
C PHE A 36 -3.69 1.54 -7.18
N ASP A 37 -3.69 0.49 -8.00
CA ASP A 37 -4.49 0.40 -9.23
C ASP A 37 -6.01 0.49 -8.95
N GLN A 38 -6.45 0.04 -7.76
CA GLN A 38 -7.83 0.15 -7.28
C GLN A 38 -8.17 1.53 -6.67
N GLY A 39 -7.20 2.43 -6.57
CA GLY A 39 -7.33 3.76 -5.96
C GLY A 39 -7.42 3.75 -4.44
N LEU A 40 -6.90 2.72 -3.78
CA LEU A 40 -6.96 2.54 -2.32
C LEU A 40 -5.66 2.95 -1.62
N SER A 41 -4.51 2.80 -2.28
CA SER A 41 -3.19 3.18 -1.74
C SER A 41 -2.72 4.54 -2.28
N CYS A 42 -1.96 5.27 -1.46
CA CYS A 42 -1.25 6.48 -1.89
C CYS A 42 0.12 6.21 -2.53
N TYR A 43 0.58 4.95 -2.55
CA TYR A 43 1.90 4.55 -3.04
C TYR A 43 1.82 3.87 -4.39
N SER A 44 2.48 4.46 -5.40
CA SER A 44 2.69 3.82 -6.69
C SER A 44 3.86 2.84 -6.59
N ILE A 45 3.61 1.57 -6.96
CA ILE A 45 4.62 0.50 -6.95
C ILE A 45 4.90 0.06 -8.39
N THR A 46 6.17 0.03 -8.76
CA THR A 46 6.66 -0.45 -10.05
C THR A 46 7.64 -1.59 -9.82
N VAL A 47 7.31 -2.78 -10.32
CA VAL A 47 8.18 -3.96 -10.32
C VAL A 47 8.92 -4.01 -11.66
N MET A 48 10.25 -4.07 -11.64
CA MET A 48 11.10 -4.13 -12.83
C MET A 48 11.56 -5.57 -13.12
N THR A 49 11.95 -5.83 -14.36
CA THR A 49 12.30 -7.16 -14.91
C THR A 49 13.43 -7.89 -14.18
N ALA A 50 14.19 -7.21 -13.31
CA ALA A 50 15.28 -7.78 -12.51
C ALA A 50 14.93 -7.90 -11.01
N GLY A 51 13.65 -7.88 -10.63
CA GLY A 51 13.21 -7.91 -9.22
C GLY A 51 13.44 -6.60 -8.46
N ASN A 52 13.96 -5.56 -9.14
CA ASN A 52 14.07 -4.23 -8.58
C ASN A 52 12.68 -3.60 -8.43
N ILE A 53 12.36 -3.15 -7.21
CA ILE A 53 11.09 -2.50 -6.91
C ILE A 53 11.34 -1.02 -6.68
N ARG A 54 10.59 -0.18 -7.40
CA ARG A 54 10.51 1.25 -7.14
C ARG A 54 9.16 1.56 -6.55
N PHE A 55 9.15 2.33 -5.47
CA PHE A 55 7.92 2.85 -4.89
C PHE A 55 8.03 4.35 -4.66
N ARG A 56 6.91 5.04 -4.84
CA ARG A 56 6.79 6.48 -4.60
C ARG A 56 5.45 6.78 -3.97
N ARG A 57 5.47 7.63 -2.95
CA ARG A 57 4.26 8.25 -2.40
C ARG A 57 3.74 9.31 -3.38
N VAL A 58 2.55 9.11 -3.92
CA VAL A 58 1.88 10.03 -4.88
C VAL A 58 1.04 11.06 -4.16
N TYR A 59 0.36 10.65 -3.09
CA TYR A 59 -0.47 11.51 -2.25
C TYR A 59 -0.02 11.45 -0.79
N GLU A 60 -0.39 12.42 0.03
CA GLU A 60 -0.10 12.40 1.45
C GLU A 60 -0.77 11.18 2.14
N GLY A 61 -0.11 10.64 3.17
CA GLY A 61 -0.55 9.44 3.87
C GLY A 61 -0.21 8.12 3.17
N VAL A 62 -0.84 7.04 3.64
CA VAL A 62 -0.63 5.66 3.15
C VAL A 62 -1.79 5.14 2.32
N LEU A 63 -3.01 5.56 2.66
CA LEU A 63 -4.27 5.12 2.07
C LEU A 63 -5.04 6.35 1.61
N THR A 64 -5.77 6.21 0.51
CA THR A 64 -6.70 7.23 0.05
C THR A 64 -7.94 7.28 0.96
N PRO A 65 -8.79 8.32 0.88
CA PRO A 65 -10.05 8.32 1.62
C PRO A 65 -10.91 7.08 1.38
N LYS A 66 -10.92 6.57 0.14
CA LYS A 66 -11.59 5.31 -0.23
C LYS A 66 -10.92 4.10 0.40
N GLY A 67 -9.58 4.06 0.39
CA GLY A 67 -8.80 3.01 1.05
C GLY A 67 -9.09 2.93 2.55
N LEU A 68 -9.16 4.08 3.24
CA LEU A 68 -9.49 4.16 4.66
C LEU A 68 -10.91 3.66 4.96
N GLN A 69 -11.88 4.01 4.13
CA GLN A 69 -13.26 3.55 4.31
C GLN A 69 -13.35 2.02 4.23
N ILE A 70 -12.70 1.42 3.22
CA ILE A 70 -12.71 -0.04 3.04
C ILE A 70 -11.89 -0.72 4.15
N ALA A 71 -10.73 -0.18 4.51
CA ALA A 71 -9.85 -0.76 5.53
C ALA A 71 -10.48 -0.82 6.92
N ARG A 72 -11.40 0.10 7.22
CA ARG A 72 -12.15 0.11 8.49
C ARG A 72 -13.35 -0.83 8.50
N GLN A 73 -13.75 -1.33 7.34
CA GLN A 73 -14.89 -2.24 7.16
C GLN A 73 -14.46 -3.70 6.93
N ALA A 74 -13.19 -3.91 6.57
CA ALA A 74 -12.55 -5.21 6.43
C ALA A 74 -12.12 -5.77 7.79
#